data_AF-A0A8J7XIR5-F1
#
_entry.id   AF-A0A8J7XIR5-F1
#
_cell.length_a   1.000
_cell.length_b   1.000
_cell.length_c   1.000
_cell.angle_alpha   90.00
_cell.angle_beta   90.00
_cell.angle_gamma   90.00
#
_symmetry.space_group_name_H-M   'P 1'
#
loop_
_entity.id
_entity.type
_entity.pdbx_description
1 polymer ?
#
loop_
_entity_poly.entity_id
_entity_poly.type
_entity_poly.pdbx_seq_one_letter_code
_entity_poly.pdbx_strand_id
1 'polypeptide(L)'
;MGIIVVADTHFGLKKGKINMSMPGYLAHFLEWVNNLESEPVQIIEGDIKEENLRMKNISSPEKIIFLGDLLELWDSKNETLAANVLTLLPTLSDIEAEKIYILGNHDDILTRIVLKTPHTGEYMEYPLGKSALKVFPDRYPPLTEDMKGPATVAYGEEHYLFIHGHQFDKDFTGPLTIYKTYPLLRTVSNSLTIYVPVLLVTSLLAGIVNWIFDKSFLWGDPHIFWLLLSLSIPWIGTSVARPFWNQVAGMRYREEETVKSFMYWWNHNLNPELLSENVNVVYGHTHFLNFIPSPRHERMADEKGLSLHRKISSKYKKDLLDMGIQEKDIPALVNISAWITDFPSFIEKIFMKSKKTYSLLEKLSISTKNYILKREEKRSKNRLNPELVTVATFLYIDEDGFEFFGWNWYSDDPNRQKVFNIPKNAVQRRREQGAVTDDKSVRNVLAKIGWPEQLLTQWEKDPHV
;
A
#
# COMPACT_ATOMS: atom_id res chain seq x y z
N MET A 1 -12.93 13.25 19.74
CA MET A 1 -13.30 12.44 18.55
C MET A 1 -12.08 12.43 17.64
N GLY A 2 -11.99 11.50 16.70
CA GLY A 2 -10.85 11.45 15.78
C GLY A 2 -11.18 10.80 14.44
N ILE A 3 -10.20 10.78 13.54
CA ILE A 3 -10.26 10.06 12.27
C ILE A 3 -9.23 8.94 12.32
N ILE A 4 -9.63 7.72 11.96
CA ILE A 4 -8.72 6.59 11.77
C ILE A 4 -8.54 6.36 10.27
N VAL A 5 -7.30 6.18 9.82
CA VAL A 5 -6.96 5.91 8.41
C VAL A 5 -6.19 4.60 8.30
N VAL A 6 -6.62 3.72 7.39
CA VAL A 6 -6.01 2.41 7.09
C VAL A 6 -5.85 2.28 5.57
N ALA A 7 -4.80 1.62 5.08
CA ALA A 7 -4.53 1.45 3.64
C ALA A 7 -3.85 0.11 3.32
N ASP A 8 -3.85 -0.25 2.03
CA ASP A 8 -2.99 -1.27 1.42
C ASP A 8 -2.98 -2.62 2.15
N THR A 9 -4.17 -3.06 2.59
CA THR A 9 -4.31 -4.37 3.24
C THR A 9 -4.33 -5.52 2.24
N HIS A 10 -4.63 -5.25 0.97
CA HIS A 10 -4.66 -6.21 -0.14
C HIS A 10 -5.42 -7.51 0.19
N PHE A 11 -6.63 -7.41 0.75
CA PHE A 11 -7.40 -8.58 1.15
C PHE A 11 -7.72 -9.50 -0.02
N GLY A 12 -7.35 -10.77 0.15
CA GLY A 12 -7.49 -11.81 -0.88
C GLY A 12 -6.17 -12.23 -1.52
N LEU A 13 -5.09 -11.47 -1.30
CA LEU A 13 -3.78 -11.79 -1.85
C LEU A 13 -3.31 -13.17 -1.36
N LYS A 14 -2.94 -14.02 -2.32
CA LYS A 14 -2.37 -15.35 -2.06
C LYS A 14 -0.93 -15.42 -2.53
N LYS A 15 -0.06 -15.99 -1.70
CA LYS A 15 1.31 -16.35 -2.07
C LYS A 15 1.45 -17.86 -2.04
N GLY A 16 1.46 -18.44 -3.23
CA GLY A 16 1.42 -19.90 -3.39
C GLY A 16 0.11 -20.48 -2.84
N LYS A 17 0.20 -21.31 -1.80
CA LYS A 17 -0.96 -21.91 -1.13
C LYS A 17 -1.41 -21.16 0.13
N ILE A 18 -0.68 -20.12 0.53
CA ILE A 18 -0.90 -19.40 1.78
C ILE A 18 -1.70 -18.11 1.49
N ASN A 19 -2.75 -17.87 2.28
CA ASN A 19 -3.48 -16.61 2.28
C ASN A 19 -2.65 -15.58 3.06
N MET A 20 -2.18 -14.52 2.40
CA MET A 20 -1.31 -13.53 3.04
C MET A 20 -2.10 -12.48 3.81
N SER A 21 -3.36 -12.28 3.47
CA SER A 21 -4.09 -11.09 3.92
C SER A 21 -4.64 -11.15 5.35
N MET A 22 -4.49 -12.28 6.05
CA MET A 22 -4.79 -12.43 7.50
C MET A 22 -5.98 -11.58 8.02
N PRO A 23 -7.20 -11.74 7.46
CA PRO A 23 -8.32 -10.83 7.69
C PRO A 23 -8.79 -10.79 9.15
N GLY A 24 -8.50 -11.83 9.93
CA GLY A 24 -8.80 -11.87 11.36
C GLY A 24 -8.10 -10.76 12.14
N TYR A 25 -6.89 -10.35 11.76
CA TYR A 25 -6.20 -9.28 12.48
C TYR A 25 -6.85 -7.91 12.27
N LEU A 26 -7.28 -7.60 11.04
CA LEU A 26 -8.04 -6.37 10.83
C LEU A 26 -9.41 -6.46 11.50
N ALA A 27 -10.07 -7.63 11.49
CA ALA A 27 -11.33 -7.81 12.23
C ALA A 27 -11.16 -7.50 13.72
N HIS A 28 -10.10 -7.99 14.36
CA HIS A 28 -9.80 -7.68 15.77
C HIS A 28 -9.49 -6.19 15.97
N PHE A 29 -8.73 -5.57 15.06
CA PHE A 29 -8.49 -4.14 15.09
C PHE A 29 -9.80 -3.34 15.00
N LEU A 30 -10.70 -3.72 14.08
CA LEU A 30 -12.00 -3.07 13.92
C LEU A 30 -12.90 -3.29 15.13
N GLU A 31 -12.81 -4.45 15.78
CA GLU A 31 -13.53 -4.74 17.02
C GLU A 31 -13.01 -3.86 18.16
N TRP A 32 -11.69 -3.67 18.24
CA TRP A 32 -11.09 -2.70 19.14
C TRP A 32 -11.60 -1.27 18.86
N VAL A 33 -11.61 -0.84 17.59
CA VAL A 33 -12.16 0.47 17.19
C VAL A 33 -13.63 0.61 17.60
N ASN A 34 -14.43 -0.44 17.41
CA ASN A 34 -15.86 -0.44 17.75
C ASN A 34 -16.12 -0.30 19.26
N ASN A 35 -15.26 -0.90 20.08
CA ASN A 35 -15.37 -0.85 21.55
C ASN A 35 -14.57 0.31 22.16
N LEU A 36 -13.97 1.17 21.34
CA LEU A 36 -13.14 2.28 21.79
C LEU A 36 -14.02 3.41 22.34
N GLU A 37 -14.08 3.54 23.66
CA GLU A 37 -14.62 4.74 24.32
C GLU A 37 -13.56 5.84 24.34
N SER A 38 -12.47 5.58 25.08
CA SER A 38 -11.25 6.37 25.13
C SER A 38 -10.15 5.51 25.73
N GLU A 39 -9.05 5.30 25.00
CA GLU A 39 -7.91 4.52 25.49
C GLU A 39 -6.67 5.42 25.64
N PRO A 40 -6.07 5.50 26.84
CA PRO A 40 -4.84 6.24 27.04
C PRO A 40 -3.64 5.43 26.51
N VAL A 41 -2.95 5.97 25.52
CA VAL A 41 -1.76 5.38 24.89
C VAL A 41 -0.54 6.27 25.14
N GLN A 42 0.61 5.66 25.45
CA GLN A 42 1.86 6.40 25.55
C GLN A 42 2.38 6.76 24.16
N ILE A 43 2.66 8.04 23.95
CA ILE A 43 3.25 8.58 22.74
C ILE A 43 4.60 9.24 23.04
N ILE A 44 5.39 9.47 22.00
CA ILE A 44 6.65 10.22 22.08
C ILE A 44 6.52 11.49 21.26
N GLU A 45 6.56 12.63 21.93
CA GLU A 45 6.60 13.93 21.28
C GLU A 45 8.04 14.36 21.02
N GLY A 46 8.51 14.10 19.81
CA GLY A 46 9.84 14.47 19.36
C GLY A 46 10.90 13.41 19.51
N ASP A 47 12.05 13.80 20.05
CA ASP A 47 13.18 12.90 20.19
C ASP A 47 12.79 11.64 20.97
N ILE A 48 13.29 10.48 20.52
CA ILE A 48 13.00 9.19 21.15
C ILE A 48 13.77 9.07 22.47
N LYS A 49 13.24 9.74 23.50
CA LYS A 49 13.80 9.87 24.84
C LYS A 49 12.69 9.77 25.88
N GLU A 50 13.04 9.38 27.10
CA GLU A 50 12.07 9.08 28.15
C GLU A 50 11.35 10.34 28.66
N GLU A 51 12.04 11.48 28.69
CA GLU A 51 11.48 12.78 29.09
C GLU A 51 10.37 13.31 28.13
N ASN A 52 10.36 12.80 26.90
CA ASN A 52 9.41 13.16 25.85
C ASN A 52 8.17 12.26 25.82
N LEU A 53 8.05 11.34 26.78
CA LEU A 53 6.86 10.51 26.91
C LEU A 53 5.67 11.35 27.36
N ARG A 54 4.55 11.19 26.66
CA ARG A 54 3.27 11.81 26.97
C ARG A 54 2.16 10.78 26.85
N MET A 55 1.06 11.02 27.55
CA MET A 55 -0.17 10.24 27.37
C MET A 55 -1.04 10.93 26.34
N LYS A 56 -1.48 10.20 25.33
CA LYS A 56 -2.50 10.66 24.37
C LYS A 56 -3.70 9.74 24.49
N ASN A 57 -4.90 10.32 24.51
CA ASN A 57 -6.13 9.56 24.51
C ASN A 57 -6.57 9.32 23.08
N ILE A 58 -6.69 8.06 22.68
CA ILE A 58 -7.33 7.69 21.42
C ILE A 58 -8.81 7.53 21.72
N SER A 59 -9.63 8.38 21.12
CA SER A 59 -11.08 8.38 21.28
C SER A 59 -11.75 7.62 20.14
N SER A 60 -13.01 7.23 20.35
CA SER A 60 -13.85 6.67 19.28
C SER A 60 -13.81 7.55 18.03
N PRO A 61 -13.60 6.98 16.84
CA PRO A 61 -13.51 7.77 15.63
C PRO A 61 -14.89 8.27 15.19
N GLU A 62 -14.94 9.49 14.67
CA GLU A 62 -16.09 9.96 13.89
C GLU A 62 -16.05 9.42 12.45
N LYS A 63 -14.86 9.14 11.93
CA LYS A 63 -14.62 8.66 10.56
C LYS A 63 -13.56 7.57 10.53
N ILE A 64 -13.79 6.57 9.68
CA ILE A 64 -12.78 5.59 9.28
C ILE A 64 -12.56 5.72 7.79
N ILE A 65 -11.32 6.00 7.40
CA ILE A 65 -10.92 6.18 6.00
C ILE A 65 -10.09 4.97 5.57
N PHE A 66 -10.62 4.21 4.62
CA PHE A 66 -9.92 3.16 3.89
C PHE A 66 -9.29 3.77 2.63
N LEU A 67 -7.96 3.82 2.59
CA LEU A 67 -7.20 4.61 1.63
C LEU A 67 -6.61 3.74 0.51
N GLY A 68 -7.51 3.11 -0.23
CA GLY A 68 -7.22 2.27 -1.40
C GLY A 68 -6.50 0.97 -1.08
N ASP A 69 -6.51 0.09 -2.08
CA ASP A 69 -5.93 -1.26 -2.04
C ASP A 69 -6.29 -2.03 -0.76
N LEU A 70 -7.52 -1.82 -0.29
CA LEU A 70 -8.08 -2.59 0.83
C LEU A 70 -8.31 -4.03 0.36
N LEU A 71 -8.82 -4.19 -0.86
CA LEU A 71 -9.04 -5.48 -1.48
C LEU A 71 -7.92 -5.73 -2.52
N GLU A 72 -7.67 -6.99 -2.84
CA GLU A 72 -6.75 -7.36 -3.91
C GLU A 72 -7.57 -7.82 -5.12
N LEU A 73 -8.18 -6.89 -5.85
CA LEU A 73 -9.04 -7.24 -6.97
C LEU A 73 -8.26 -7.53 -8.25
N TRP A 74 -6.93 -7.46 -8.27
CA TRP A 74 -6.14 -7.80 -9.45
C TRP A 74 -5.71 -9.26 -9.49
N ASP A 75 -5.21 -9.79 -8.37
CA ASP A 75 -4.61 -11.12 -8.30
C ASP A 75 -5.45 -12.14 -7.49
N SER A 76 -6.42 -11.69 -6.69
CA SER A 76 -7.18 -12.61 -5.83
C SER A 76 -8.12 -13.52 -6.60
N LYS A 77 -8.43 -14.68 -6.01
CA LYS A 77 -9.59 -15.49 -6.43
C LYS A 77 -10.86 -14.98 -5.76
N ASN A 78 -12.00 -15.08 -6.44
CA ASN A 78 -13.29 -14.61 -5.93
C ASN A 78 -13.65 -15.23 -4.57
N GLU A 79 -13.38 -16.51 -4.35
CA GLU A 79 -13.68 -17.20 -3.09
C GLU A 79 -12.80 -16.69 -1.94
N THR A 80 -11.57 -16.30 -2.25
CA THR A 80 -10.64 -15.78 -1.23
C THR A 80 -11.04 -14.37 -0.85
N LEU A 81 -11.35 -13.54 -1.84
CA LEU A 81 -11.87 -12.20 -1.63
C LEU A 81 -13.18 -12.26 -0.81
N ALA A 82 -14.14 -13.09 -1.22
CA ALA A 82 -15.40 -13.25 -0.53
C ALA A 82 -15.21 -13.68 0.94
N ALA A 83 -14.32 -14.66 1.20
CA ALA A 83 -14.02 -15.07 2.56
C ALA A 83 -13.44 -13.92 3.41
N ASN A 84 -12.50 -13.13 2.88
CA ASN A 84 -11.94 -11.99 3.60
C ASN A 84 -13.01 -10.92 3.89
N VAL A 85 -13.82 -10.56 2.88
CA VAL A 85 -14.89 -9.57 3.03
C VAL A 85 -15.91 -10.04 4.07
N LEU A 86 -16.34 -11.30 4.02
CA LEU A 86 -17.28 -11.88 4.98
C LEU A 86 -16.72 -11.90 6.42
N THR A 87 -15.40 -12.02 6.59
CA THR A 87 -14.77 -11.89 7.91
C THR A 87 -14.87 -10.47 8.47
N LEU A 88 -14.77 -9.44 7.63
CA LEU A 88 -14.71 -8.04 8.06
C LEU A 88 -16.09 -7.39 8.18
N LEU A 89 -17.04 -7.79 7.33
CA LEU A 89 -18.34 -7.14 7.19
C LEU A 89 -19.13 -7.01 8.50
N PRO A 90 -19.22 -8.04 9.38
CA PRO A 90 -19.97 -7.91 10.63
C PRO A 90 -19.41 -6.78 11.50
N THR A 91 -18.10 -6.79 11.76
CA THR A 91 -17.44 -5.78 12.59
C THR A 91 -17.53 -4.39 11.96
N LEU A 92 -17.34 -4.26 10.64
CA LEU A 92 -17.52 -2.99 9.94
C LEU A 92 -18.96 -2.47 10.06
N SER A 93 -19.95 -3.35 10.02
CA SER A 93 -21.36 -2.95 10.10
C SER A 93 -21.75 -2.44 11.48
N ASP A 94 -21.08 -2.91 12.54
CA ASP A 94 -21.37 -2.52 13.92
C ASP A 94 -20.75 -1.18 14.35
N ILE A 95 -19.76 -0.70 13.60
CA ILE A 95 -19.09 0.59 13.86
C ILE A 95 -20.01 1.76 13.49
N GLU A 96 -20.14 2.73 14.39
CA GLU A 96 -20.97 3.94 14.20
C GLU A 96 -20.30 5.02 13.36
N ALA A 97 -18.96 5.06 13.37
CA ALA A 97 -18.16 6.00 12.59
C ALA A 97 -18.54 5.97 11.10
N GLU A 98 -18.52 7.12 10.45
CA GLU A 98 -18.70 7.22 9.00
C GLU A 98 -17.58 6.48 8.28
N LYS A 99 -17.93 5.60 7.33
CA LYS A 99 -16.94 4.83 6.56
C LYS A 99 -16.70 5.50 5.22
N ILE A 100 -15.44 5.80 4.94
CA ILE A 100 -15.00 6.43 3.70
C ILE A 100 -14.02 5.48 3.04
N TYR A 101 -14.25 5.13 1.78
CA TYR A 101 -13.38 4.25 1.02
C TYR A 101 -12.94 4.93 -0.26
N ILE A 102 -11.66 5.28 -0.31
CA ILE A 102 -11.01 5.82 -1.49
C ILE A 102 -10.46 4.64 -2.28
N LEU A 103 -10.76 4.56 -3.58
CA LEU A 103 -10.30 3.46 -4.40
C LEU A 103 -8.80 3.57 -4.68
N GLY A 104 -8.13 2.43 -4.62
CA GLY A 104 -6.75 2.29 -5.06
C GLY A 104 -6.66 1.65 -6.44
N ASN A 105 -5.45 1.48 -6.96
CA ASN A 105 -5.30 0.88 -8.28
C ASN A 105 -5.73 -0.59 -8.29
N HIS A 106 -5.48 -1.35 -7.23
CA HIS A 106 -5.94 -2.74 -7.13
C HIS A 106 -7.46 -2.85 -7.03
N ASP A 107 -8.14 -1.77 -6.61
CA ASP A 107 -9.58 -1.72 -6.38
C ASP A 107 -10.38 -0.94 -7.43
N ASP A 108 -9.73 -0.39 -8.46
CA ASP A 108 -10.34 0.47 -9.49
C ASP A 108 -11.48 -0.19 -10.29
N ILE A 109 -11.62 -1.53 -10.24
CA ILE A 109 -12.80 -2.21 -10.79
C ILE A 109 -14.12 -1.69 -10.16
N LEU A 110 -14.04 -1.20 -8.92
CA LEU A 110 -15.15 -0.59 -8.18
C LEU A 110 -15.50 0.82 -8.67
N THR A 111 -14.70 1.45 -9.54
CA THR A 111 -15.05 2.74 -10.15
C THR A 111 -16.37 2.67 -10.94
N ARG A 112 -16.80 1.47 -11.35
CA ARG A 112 -18.10 1.25 -12.01
C ARG A 112 -19.30 1.38 -11.09
N ILE A 113 -19.11 1.20 -9.78
CA ILE A 113 -20.15 1.37 -8.77
C ILE A 113 -20.13 2.80 -8.18
N VAL A 114 -19.05 3.55 -8.41
CA VAL A 114 -19.03 4.99 -8.13
C VAL A 114 -19.95 5.70 -9.14
N LEU A 115 -20.93 6.47 -8.66
CA LEU A 115 -21.75 7.28 -9.54
C LEU A 115 -20.87 8.32 -10.25
N LYS A 116 -21.00 8.39 -11.58
CA LYS A 116 -20.23 9.31 -12.45
C LYS A 116 -20.56 10.79 -12.25
N THR A 117 -21.45 11.13 -11.34
CA THR A 117 -21.77 12.52 -10.99
C THR A 117 -21.22 12.93 -9.63
N PRO A 118 -19.87 13.01 -9.45
CA PRO A 118 -19.29 13.89 -8.44
C PRO A 118 -19.64 15.37 -8.65
N HIS A 119 -20.19 15.72 -9.83
CA HIS A 119 -20.55 17.07 -10.26
C HIS A 119 -21.48 17.84 -9.32
N THR A 120 -22.18 17.17 -8.40
CA THR A 120 -23.06 17.79 -7.39
C THR A 120 -22.55 17.62 -5.95
N GLY A 121 -21.35 17.05 -5.76
CA GLY A 121 -20.87 16.61 -4.43
C GLY A 121 -21.58 15.35 -3.91
N GLU A 122 -22.39 14.70 -4.74
CA GLU A 122 -23.10 13.46 -4.40
C GLU A 122 -22.19 12.25 -4.63
N TYR A 123 -21.88 11.53 -3.55
CA TYR A 123 -21.21 10.23 -3.55
C TYR A 123 -22.26 9.13 -3.36
N MET A 124 -21.94 7.92 -3.82
CA MET A 124 -22.83 6.79 -3.56
C MET A 124 -22.65 6.33 -2.12
N GLU A 125 -23.73 6.43 -1.35
CA GLU A 125 -23.84 5.88 -0.02
C GLU A 125 -24.34 4.43 -0.09
N TYR A 126 -23.57 3.51 0.48
CA TYR A 126 -23.93 2.12 0.62
C TYR A 126 -24.32 1.86 2.07
N PRO A 127 -25.57 1.48 2.37
CA PRO A 127 -25.95 1.11 3.72
C PRO A 127 -25.05 -0.02 4.25
N LEU A 128 -24.35 0.21 5.37
CA LEU A 128 -23.44 -0.77 5.98
C LEU A 128 -23.61 -0.77 7.51
N GLY A 129 -24.72 -1.38 7.96
CA GLY A 129 -25.08 -1.48 9.37
C GLY A 129 -25.41 -0.13 9.97
N LYS A 130 -24.70 0.28 11.03
CA LYS A 130 -24.99 1.50 11.80
C LYS A 130 -24.65 2.81 11.08
N SER A 131 -23.84 2.77 10.03
CA SER A 131 -23.51 3.96 9.22
C SER A 131 -23.25 3.59 7.76
N ALA A 132 -23.35 4.56 6.86
CA ALA A 132 -23.13 4.32 5.44
C ALA A 132 -21.63 4.24 5.10
N LEU A 133 -21.32 3.46 4.07
CA LEU A 133 -20.03 3.45 3.38
C LEU A 133 -20.10 4.38 2.17
N LYS A 134 -19.16 5.33 2.08
CA LYS A 134 -19.02 6.29 0.99
C LYS A 134 -17.80 5.93 0.17
N VAL A 135 -17.98 5.74 -1.13
CA VAL A 135 -16.89 5.30 -2.03
C VAL A 135 -16.46 6.44 -2.96
N PHE A 136 -15.17 6.74 -2.96
CA PHE A 136 -14.54 7.81 -3.75
C PHE A 136 -13.51 7.23 -4.72
N PRO A 137 -13.46 7.65 -5.98
CA PRO A 137 -12.60 7.01 -6.98
C PRO A 137 -11.12 7.36 -6.82
N ASP A 138 -10.81 8.61 -6.46
CA ASP A 138 -9.43 9.09 -6.47
C ASP A 138 -9.00 9.71 -5.14
N ARG A 139 -9.89 10.49 -4.53
CA ARG A 139 -9.56 11.34 -3.40
C ARG A 139 -10.76 11.65 -2.53
N TYR A 140 -10.47 12.01 -1.28
CA TYR A 140 -11.42 12.56 -0.34
C TYR A 140 -10.80 13.77 0.39
N PRO A 141 -11.54 14.87 0.55
CA PRO A 141 -12.84 15.15 -0.04
C PRO A 141 -12.82 15.27 -1.57
N PRO A 142 -13.96 15.06 -2.26
CA PRO A 142 -14.04 15.27 -3.71
C PRO A 142 -13.92 16.76 -4.06
N LEU A 143 -13.55 17.07 -5.30
CA LEU A 143 -13.71 18.45 -5.80
C LEU A 143 -15.19 18.80 -5.89
N THR A 144 -15.52 20.07 -5.63
CA THR A 144 -16.82 20.65 -5.95
C THR A 144 -16.62 21.71 -7.03
N GLU A 145 -17.58 21.86 -7.95
CA GLU A 145 -17.47 22.81 -9.08
C GLU A 145 -17.35 24.27 -8.60
N ASP A 146 -17.92 24.59 -7.44
CA ASP A 146 -17.89 25.92 -6.83
C ASP A 146 -16.58 26.19 -6.07
N MET A 147 -15.83 25.15 -5.72
CA MET A 147 -14.52 25.31 -5.09
C MET A 147 -13.47 25.55 -6.18
N LYS A 148 -13.01 26.79 -6.26
CA LYS A 148 -11.82 27.12 -7.05
C LYS A 148 -10.55 26.43 -6.50
N GLY A 149 -10.58 25.93 -5.26
CA GLY A 149 -9.46 25.30 -4.55
C GLY A 149 -9.69 23.82 -4.23
N PRO A 150 -8.63 23.13 -3.78
CA PRO A 150 -8.74 21.74 -3.36
C PRO A 150 -9.56 21.60 -2.08
N ALA A 151 -10.56 20.72 -2.10
CA ALA A 151 -11.32 20.39 -0.91
C ALA A 151 -10.42 19.62 0.08
N THR A 152 -10.40 20.08 1.33
CA THR A 152 -9.69 19.44 2.44
C THR A 152 -10.65 19.25 3.61
N VAL A 153 -10.36 18.27 4.47
CA VAL A 153 -11.04 18.14 5.77
C VAL A 153 -10.26 18.93 6.79
N ALA A 154 -10.87 19.94 7.41
CA ALA A 154 -10.30 20.62 8.56
C ALA A 154 -10.47 19.74 9.81
N TYR A 155 -9.41 19.60 10.59
CA TYR A 155 -9.43 18.95 11.90
C TYR A 155 -8.46 19.69 12.82
N GLY A 156 -8.98 20.39 13.84
CA GLY A 156 -8.18 21.37 14.58
C GLY A 156 -7.68 22.49 13.66
N GLU A 157 -6.39 22.81 13.75
CA GLU A 157 -5.70 23.82 12.92
C GLU A 157 -5.13 23.24 11.61
N GLU A 158 -5.38 21.95 11.37
CA GLU A 158 -4.79 21.15 10.31
C GLU A 158 -5.81 20.85 9.21
N HIS A 159 -5.34 20.74 7.98
CA HIS A 159 -6.17 20.38 6.83
C HIS A 159 -5.67 19.09 6.19
N TYR A 160 -6.57 18.21 5.79
CA TYR A 160 -6.23 16.88 5.27
C TYR A 160 -6.81 16.63 3.89
N LEU A 161 -5.96 16.13 3.00
CA LEU A 161 -6.32 15.60 1.69
C LEU A 161 -5.93 14.12 1.63
N PHE A 162 -6.91 13.26 1.42
CA PHE A 162 -6.73 11.81 1.38
C PHE A 162 -6.78 11.32 -0.06
N ILE A 163 -5.76 10.57 -0.46
CA ILE A 163 -5.60 10.02 -1.81
C ILE A 163 -4.90 8.68 -1.74
N HIS A 164 -5.14 7.76 -2.66
CA HIS A 164 -4.44 6.47 -2.57
C HIS A 164 -2.92 6.58 -2.84
N GLY A 165 -2.50 7.37 -3.83
CA GLY A 165 -1.08 7.61 -4.15
C GLY A 165 -0.61 6.99 -5.47
N HIS A 166 -1.38 6.10 -6.09
CA HIS A 166 -1.12 5.60 -7.45
C HIS A 166 -1.09 6.73 -8.49
N GLN A 167 -1.75 7.87 -8.18
CA GLN A 167 -1.72 9.08 -9.01
C GLN A 167 -0.31 9.68 -9.15
N PHE A 168 0.64 9.26 -8.32
CA PHE A 168 2.05 9.68 -8.36
C PHE A 168 2.95 8.70 -9.09
N ASP A 169 2.41 7.59 -9.57
CA ASP A 169 3.19 6.60 -10.29
C ASP A 169 3.08 6.84 -11.80
N LYS A 170 4.22 6.92 -12.49
CA LYS A 170 4.24 7.04 -13.94
C LYS A 170 3.72 5.79 -14.64
N ASP A 171 3.92 4.63 -14.02
CA ASP A 171 3.42 3.37 -14.58
C ASP A 171 1.89 3.33 -14.56
N PHE A 172 1.25 4.08 -13.65
CA PHE A 172 -0.21 4.23 -13.58
C PHE A 172 -0.75 5.46 -14.31
N THR A 173 0.02 6.54 -14.44
CA THR A 173 -0.42 7.78 -15.12
C THR A 173 -0.10 7.85 -16.62
N GLY A 174 0.65 6.88 -17.14
CA GLY A 174 1.02 6.82 -18.57
C GLY A 174 -0.15 6.56 -19.54
N PRO A 175 0.11 6.63 -20.87
CA PRO A 175 -0.90 6.53 -21.92
C PRO A 175 -1.61 5.16 -21.98
N LEU A 176 -1.02 4.12 -21.39
CA LEU A 176 -1.59 2.77 -21.32
C LEU A 176 -2.42 2.53 -20.04
N THR A 177 -2.43 3.50 -19.12
CA THR A 177 -3.19 3.55 -17.85
C THR A 177 -3.46 2.15 -17.30
N ILE A 178 -2.38 1.46 -16.88
CA ILE A 178 -2.39 0.01 -16.61
C ILE A 178 -3.50 -0.35 -15.61
N TYR A 179 -3.75 0.52 -14.63
CA TYR A 179 -4.79 0.28 -13.64
C TYR A 179 -6.21 0.28 -14.19
N LYS A 180 -6.48 0.94 -15.33
CA LYS A 180 -7.79 0.92 -16.01
C LYS A 180 -7.93 -0.27 -16.96
N THR A 181 -6.83 -0.66 -17.62
CA THR A 181 -6.83 -1.76 -18.60
C THR A 181 -6.83 -3.12 -17.92
N TYR A 182 -6.14 -3.24 -16.79
CA TYR A 182 -6.02 -4.51 -16.08
C TYR A 182 -7.35 -5.07 -15.53
N PRO A 183 -8.25 -4.28 -14.90
CA PRO A 183 -9.58 -4.73 -14.50
C PRO A 183 -10.39 -5.31 -15.65
N LEU A 184 -10.29 -4.73 -16.85
CA LEU A 184 -10.96 -5.24 -18.04
C LEU A 184 -10.37 -6.59 -18.46
N LEU A 185 -9.04 -6.68 -18.57
CA LEU A 185 -8.35 -7.94 -18.90
C LEU A 185 -8.70 -9.04 -17.92
N ARG A 186 -8.74 -8.72 -16.62
CA ARG A 186 -9.15 -9.66 -15.57
C ARG A 186 -10.60 -10.08 -15.71
N THR A 187 -11.52 -9.13 -15.94
CA THR A 187 -12.95 -9.44 -16.09
C THR A 187 -13.17 -10.41 -17.26
N VAL A 188 -12.51 -10.16 -18.40
CA VAL A 188 -12.57 -11.05 -19.56
C VAL A 188 -11.92 -12.40 -19.25
N SER A 189 -10.72 -12.40 -18.65
CA SER A 189 -10.01 -13.62 -18.25
C SER A 189 -10.85 -14.51 -17.33
N ASN A 190 -11.46 -13.93 -16.29
CA ASN A 190 -12.33 -14.64 -15.35
C ASN A 190 -13.60 -15.17 -16.02
N SER A 191 -14.16 -14.45 -17.00
CA SER A 191 -15.35 -14.88 -17.74
C SER A 191 -15.06 -16.05 -18.69
N LEU A 192 -13.85 -16.09 -19.27
CA LEU A 192 -13.43 -17.12 -20.21
C LEU A 192 -12.91 -18.39 -19.52
N THR A 193 -12.47 -18.27 -18.25
CA THR A 193 -12.03 -19.38 -17.39
C THR A 193 -10.89 -20.21 -18.00
N ILE A 194 -10.64 -21.41 -17.45
CA ILE A 194 -9.66 -22.39 -17.98
C ILE A 194 -10.14 -23.03 -19.30
N TYR A 195 -11.43 -22.94 -19.64
CA TYR A 195 -11.98 -23.62 -20.81
C TYR A 195 -11.39 -23.13 -22.13
N VAL A 196 -11.22 -21.81 -22.31
CA VAL A 196 -10.71 -21.26 -23.58
C VAL A 196 -9.27 -21.69 -23.87
N PRO A 197 -8.30 -21.62 -22.91
CA PRO A 197 -6.97 -22.18 -23.12
C PRO A 197 -6.97 -23.68 -23.41
N VAL A 198 -7.84 -24.46 -22.75
CA VAL A 198 -7.97 -25.90 -23.03
C VAL A 198 -8.46 -26.12 -24.46
N LEU A 199 -9.49 -25.40 -24.88
CA LEU A 199 -10.00 -25.46 -26.25
C LEU A 199 -8.95 -25.03 -27.27
N LEU A 200 -8.13 -24.01 -26.97
CA LEU A 200 -7.02 -23.59 -27.82
C LEU A 200 -6.01 -24.73 -28.02
N VAL A 201 -5.63 -25.42 -26.93
CA VAL A 201 -4.72 -26.58 -27.00
C VAL A 201 -5.37 -27.71 -27.79
N THR A 202 -6.65 -28.00 -27.56
CA THR A 202 -7.40 -29.00 -28.33
C THR A 202 -7.45 -28.65 -29.82
N SER A 203 -7.66 -27.38 -30.15
CA SER A 203 -7.70 -26.90 -31.54
C SER A 203 -6.32 -27.02 -32.20
N LEU A 204 -5.24 -26.69 -31.50
CA LEU A 204 -3.87 -26.88 -31.97
C LEU A 204 -3.57 -28.36 -32.26
N LEU A 205 -3.92 -29.25 -31.33
CA LEU A 205 -3.72 -30.70 -31.52
C LEU A 205 -4.55 -31.24 -32.68
N ALA A 206 -5.80 -30.80 -32.83
CA ALA A 206 -6.64 -31.17 -33.96
C ALA A 206 -6.07 -30.67 -35.30
N GLY A 207 -5.49 -29.46 -35.33
CA GLY A 207 -4.80 -28.92 -36.50
C GLY A 207 -3.59 -29.75 -36.92
N ILE A 208 -2.81 -30.25 -35.95
CA ILE A 208 -1.70 -31.17 -36.21
C ILE A 208 -2.22 -32.50 -36.79
N VAL A 209 -3.31 -33.04 -36.26
CA VAL A 209 -3.93 -34.27 -36.78
C VAL A 209 -4.46 -34.06 -38.21
N ASN A 210 -5.14 -32.95 -38.48
CA ASN A 210 -5.59 -32.60 -39.82
C ASN A 210 -4.43 -32.58 -40.82
N TRP A 211 -3.31 -31.97 -40.42
CA TRP A 211 -2.10 -31.88 -41.23
C TRP A 211 -1.44 -33.24 -41.49
N ILE A 212 -1.37 -34.13 -40.49
CA ILE A 212 -0.73 -35.45 -40.63
C ILE A 212 -1.58 -36.42 -41.46
N PHE A 213 -2.90 -36.41 -41.27
CA PHE A 213 -3.79 -37.41 -41.84
C PHE A 213 -4.60 -36.92 -43.04
N ASP A 214 -4.39 -35.68 -43.48
CA ASP A 214 -5.16 -35.01 -44.53
C ASP A 214 -6.68 -35.10 -44.27
N LYS A 215 -7.06 -34.85 -43.01
CA LYS A 215 -8.46 -34.85 -42.56
C LYS A 215 -8.91 -33.43 -42.23
N SER A 216 -10.22 -33.20 -42.30
CA SER A 216 -10.84 -31.92 -41.99
C SER A 216 -11.69 -32.01 -40.70
N PHE A 217 -11.05 -32.18 -39.55
CA PHE A 217 -11.73 -31.99 -38.27
C PHE A 217 -11.98 -30.50 -38.03
N LEU A 218 -13.23 -30.13 -37.72
CA LEU A 218 -13.64 -28.74 -37.46
C LEU A 218 -12.72 -28.05 -36.44
N TRP A 219 -12.36 -28.73 -35.35
CA TRP A 219 -11.50 -28.17 -34.31
C TRP A 219 -10.08 -27.82 -34.78
N GLY A 220 -9.60 -28.43 -35.86
CA GLY A 220 -8.32 -28.12 -36.46
C GLY A 220 -8.38 -27.02 -37.53
N ASP A 221 -9.52 -26.35 -37.68
CA ASP A 221 -9.68 -25.21 -38.59
C ASP A 221 -8.83 -24.00 -38.11
N PRO A 222 -8.01 -23.37 -38.98
CA PRO A 222 -7.18 -22.23 -38.61
C PRO A 222 -7.95 -21.03 -38.03
N HIS A 223 -9.18 -20.77 -38.49
CA HIS A 223 -10.00 -19.67 -37.99
C HIS A 223 -10.44 -19.90 -36.55
N ILE A 224 -10.80 -21.14 -36.20
CA ILE A 224 -11.12 -21.52 -34.82
C ILE A 224 -9.90 -21.34 -33.91
N PHE A 225 -8.72 -21.77 -34.38
CA PHE A 225 -7.47 -21.56 -33.65
C PHE A 225 -7.20 -20.07 -33.38
N TRP A 226 -7.28 -19.21 -34.39
CA TRP A 226 -7.02 -17.77 -34.24
C TRP A 226 -8.05 -17.08 -33.33
N LEU A 227 -9.32 -17.48 -33.39
CA LEU A 227 -10.35 -17.01 -32.47
C LEU A 227 -10.02 -17.41 -31.02
N LEU A 228 -9.72 -18.69 -30.78
CA LEU A 228 -9.39 -19.20 -29.45
C LEU A 228 -8.08 -18.62 -28.91
N LEU A 229 -7.12 -18.33 -29.78
CA LEU A 229 -5.88 -17.65 -29.40
C LEU A 229 -6.19 -16.23 -28.93
N SER A 230 -6.98 -15.49 -29.70
CA SER A 230 -7.39 -14.12 -29.37
C SER A 230 -8.13 -14.06 -28.04
N LEU A 231 -9.06 -14.99 -27.81
CA LEU A 231 -9.79 -15.13 -26.55
C LEU A 231 -8.89 -15.59 -25.39
N SER A 232 -7.80 -16.31 -25.67
CA SER A 232 -6.84 -16.75 -24.66
C SER A 232 -5.88 -15.64 -24.22
N ILE A 233 -5.69 -14.55 -24.97
CA ILE A 233 -4.74 -13.47 -24.65
C ILE A 233 -4.96 -12.89 -23.24
N PRO A 234 -6.19 -12.50 -22.83
CA PRO A 234 -6.42 -11.98 -21.48
C PRO A 234 -6.03 -12.98 -20.39
N TRP A 235 -6.37 -14.27 -20.58
CA TRP A 235 -6.02 -15.33 -19.65
C TRP A 235 -4.50 -15.55 -19.57
N ILE A 236 -3.82 -15.62 -20.71
CA ILE A 236 -2.35 -15.73 -20.77
C ILE A 236 -1.71 -14.54 -20.06
N GLY A 237 -2.23 -13.33 -20.30
CA GLY A 237 -1.80 -12.09 -19.65
C GLY A 237 -1.87 -12.17 -18.13
N THR A 238 -3.03 -12.56 -17.59
CA THR A 238 -3.26 -12.58 -16.14
C THR A 238 -2.64 -13.79 -15.43
N SER A 239 -2.66 -14.97 -16.07
CA SER A 239 -2.29 -16.24 -15.42
C SER A 239 -0.86 -16.66 -15.67
N VAL A 240 -0.20 -16.14 -16.73
CA VAL A 240 1.18 -16.50 -17.09
C VAL A 240 2.07 -15.28 -17.11
N ALA A 241 1.75 -14.28 -17.95
CA ALA A 241 2.64 -13.16 -18.21
C ALA A 241 2.84 -12.28 -16.98
N ARG A 242 1.78 -11.93 -16.23
CA ARG A 242 1.89 -11.14 -15.00
C ARG A 242 2.63 -11.87 -13.88
N PRO A 243 2.30 -13.13 -13.50
CA PRO A 243 3.08 -13.87 -12.53
C PRO A 243 4.56 -13.98 -12.93
N PHE A 244 4.85 -14.11 -14.23
CA PHE A 244 6.21 -14.09 -14.75
C PHE A 244 6.85 -12.70 -14.66
N TRP A 245 6.15 -11.62 -15.00
CA TRP A 245 6.63 -10.24 -14.89
C TRP A 245 6.92 -9.86 -13.43
N ASN A 246 6.00 -10.18 -12.52
CA ASN A 246 6.13 -10.02 -11.07
C ASN A 246 7.26 -10.89 -10.49
N GLN A 247 7.68 -11.92 -11.23
CA GLN A 247 8.89 -12.67 -10.89
C GLN A 247 10.13 -11.94 -11.44
N VAL A 248 10.19 -11.63 -12.75
CA VAL A 248 11.41 -11.23 -13.46
C VAL A 248 11.80 -9.77 -13.28
N ALA A 249 10.86 -8.85 -13.48
CA ALA A 249 11.15 -7.43 -13.43
C ALA A 249 10.77 -6.85 -12.08
N GLY A 250 9.53 -7.15 -11.64
CA GLY A 250 8.86 -6.40 -10.59
C GLY A 250 8.70 -4.93 -10.95
N MET A 251 7.78 -4.23 -10.28
CA MET A 251 7.78 -2.76 -10.35
C MET A 251 8.91 -2.25 -9.48
N ARG A 252 9.84 -1.51 -10.07
CA ARG A 252 10.94 -0.86 -9.33
C ARG A 252 10.58 0.60 -9.16
N TYR A 253 10.02 0.93 -8.00
CA TYR A 253 9.73 2.31 -7.65
C TYR A 253 11.01 3.14 -7.58
N ARG A 254 10.93 4.38 -8.11
CA ARG A 254 12.03 5.33 -8.12
C ARG A 254 11.61 6.57 -7.34
N GLU A 255 12.20 6.76 -6.16
CA GLU A 255 11.83 7.82 -5.22
C GLU A 255 11.83 9.24 -5.85
N GLU A 256 12.87 9.60 -6.59
CA GLU A 256 12.92 10.91 -7.28
C GLU A 256 11.80 11.08 -8.31
N GLU A 257 11.39 9.98 -8.93
CA GLU A 257 10.33 9.98 -9.92
C GLU A 257 8.97 10.12 -9.26
N THR A 258 8.77 9.49 -8.11
CA THR A 258 7.55 9.65 -7.29
C THR A 258 7.41 11.09 -6.80
N VAL A 259 8.48 11.72 -6.30
CA VAL A 259 8.43 13.15 -5.90
C VAL A 259 8.12 14.04 -7.10
N LYS A 260 8.79 13.85 -8.24
CA LYS A 260 8.50 14.64 -9.45
C LYS A 260 7.05 14.46 -9.94
N SER A 261 6.53 13.24 -9.85
CA SER A 261 5.18 12.92 -10.29
C SER A 261 4.13 13.43 -9.30
N PHE A 262 4.43 13.39 -8.00
CA PHE A 262 3.66 14.09 -6.97
C PHE A 262 3.58 15.58 -7.30
N MET A 263 4.72 16.23 -7.52
CA MET A 263 4.77 17.66 -7.85
C MET A 263 3.97 17.96 -9.12
N TYR A 264 4.16 17.17 -10.17
CA TYR A 264 3.36 17.28 -11.38
C TYR A 264 1.86 17.17 -11.08
N TRP A 265 1.44 16.14 -10.35
CA TRP A 265 0.05 15.94 -9.96
C TRP A 265 -0.49 17.10 -9.13
N TRP A 266 0.26 17.55 -8.12
CA TRP A 266 -0.09 18.63 -7.21
C TRP A 266 -0.42 19.90 -7.99
N ASN A 267 0.46 20.28 -8.91
CA ASN A 267 0.29 21.49 -9.72
C ASN A 267 -0.85 21.40 -10.74
N HIS A 268 -1.16 20.21 -11.24
CA HIS A 268 -2.23 20.03 -12.23
C HIS A 268 -3.61 19.84 -11.60
N ASN A 269 -3.68 19.31 -10.38
CA ASN A 269 -4.94 18.89 -9.77
C ASN A 269 -5.37 19.76 -8.59
N LEU A 270 -4.49 20.63 -8.11
CA LEU A 270 -4.73 21.53 -6.99
C LEU A 270 -4.29 22.93 -7.42
N ASN A 271 -5.08 23.94 -7.06
CA ASN A 271 -4.68 25.33 -7.22
C ASN A 271 -3.92 25.77 -5.95
N PRO A 272 -2.60 26.02 -6.02
CA PRO A 272 -1.81 26.34 -4.83
C PRO A 272 -2.27 27.62 -4.12
N GLU A 273 -2.81 28.59 -4.88
CA GLU A 273 -3.27 29.88 -4.33
C GLU A 273 -4.52 29.75 -3.46
N LEU A 274 -5.18 28.59 -3.49
CA LEU A 274 -6.46 28.35 -2.84
C LEU A 274 -6.38 27.22 -1.82
N LEU A 275 -5.18 26.73 -1.54
CA LEU A 275 -4.94 25.85 -0.41
C LEU A 275 -5.11 26.66 0.88
N SER A 276 -5.72 26.01 1.86
CA SER A 276 -5.58 26.46 3.24
C SER A 276 -4.10 26.41 3.65
N GLU A 277 -3.73 27.21 4.64
CA GLU A 277 -2.49 26.96 5.36
C GLU A 277 -2.56 25.55 5.98
N ASN A 278 -1.42 24.91 6.26
CA ASN A 278 -1.36 23.66 7.03
C ASN A 278 -1.97 22.39 6.39
N VAL A 279 -1.80 22.20 5.08
CA VAL A 279 -2.29 20.98 4.40
C VAL A 279 -1.37 19.77 4.63
N ASN A 280 -1.98 18.63 4.95
CA ASN A 280 -1.37 17.31 5.04
C ASN A 280 -1.97 16.41 3.97
N VAL A 281 -1.14 15.85 3.10
CA VAL A 281 -1.55 14.89 2.08
C VAL A 281 -1.31 13.49 2.61
N VAL A 282 -2.39 12.76 2.88
CA VAL A 282 -2.36 11.40 3.41
C VAL A 282 -2.53 10.41 2.26
N TYR A 283 -1.62 9.44 2.12
CA TYR A 283 -1.65 8.42 1.07
C TYR A 283 -1.19 7.04 1.54
N GLY A 284 -1.49 6.01 0.74
CA GLY A 284 -1.15 4.62 1.04
C GLY A 284 -0.10 4.02 0.10
N HIS A 285 -0.34 4.02 -1.21
CA HIS A 285 0.33 3.16 -2.19
C HIS A 285 1.88 3.16 -2.21
N THR A 286 2.53 4.30 -1.98
CA THR A 286 3.95 4.45 -2.37
C THR A 286 4.92 4.10 -1.24
N HIS A 287 5.31 2.84 -1.06
CA HIS A 287 6.14 2.28 0.03
C HIS A 287 7.44 3.03 0.46
N PHE A 288 7.87 4.08 -0.24
CA PHE A 288 9.14 4.78 0.02
C PHE A 288 8.98 6.22 0.52
N LEU A 289 7.86 6.89 0.24
CA LEU A 289 7.63 8.22 0.78
C LEU A 289 6.88 8.03 2.10
N ASN A 290 7.55 7.83 3.23
CA ASN A 290 6.86 7.48 4.49
C ASN A 290 6.26 8.72 5.17
N PHE A 291 7.11 9.69 5.40
CA PHE A 291 6.72 10.98 5.96
C PHE A 291 7.69 12.03 5.44
N ILE A 292 7.19 13.08 4.79
CA ILE A 292 7.95 14.29 4.49
C ILE A 292 7.31 15.41 5.32
N PRO A 293 7.99 15.85 6.40
CA PRO A 293 7.44 16.91 7.24
C PRO A 293 7.31 18.20 6.43
N SER A 294 6.26 18.95 6.69
CA SER A 294 6.25 20.36 6.33
C SER A 294 7.23 21.13 7.22
N PRO A 295 7.72 22.32 6.82
CA PRO A 295 8.70 23.10 7.59
C PRO A 295 8.30 23.35 9.06
N ARG A 296 6.99 23.40 9.36
CA ARG A 296 6.48 23.52 10.74
C ARG A 296 6.69 22.26 11.60
N HIS A 297 6.73 21.08 10.98
CA HIS A 297 7.04 19.81 11.62
C HIS A 297 8.57 19.55 11.68
N GLU A 298 9.38 20.34 10.97
CA GLU A 298 10.85 20.18 10.89
C GLU A 298 11.61 20.65 12.14
N ARG A 299 10.95 21.23 13.16
CA ARG A 299 11.60 21.71 14.42
C ARG A 299 12.38 20.64 15.21
N MET A 300 12.49 19.42 14.71
CA MET A 300 13.02 18.25 15.39
C MET A 300 14.25 17.61 14.72
N ALA A 301 14.76 18.18 13.63
CA ALA A 301 15.94 17.65 12.94
C ALA A 301 17.22 18.43 13.32
N ASP A 302 17.97 17.88 14.28
CA ASP A 302 19.29 18.38 14.70
C ASP A 302 20.23 18.63 13.50
N GLU A 303 21.03 19.70 13.54
CA GLU A 303 21.82 20.19 12.39
C GLU A 303 22.93 19.22 11.92
N LYS A 304 23.30 18.23 12.73
CA LYS A 304 24.53 17.44 12.57
C LYS A 304 24.26 16.02 12.06
N GLY A 305 23.93 15.89 10.78
CA GLY A 305 23.90 14.59 10.11
C GLY A 305 23.31 14.65 8.70
N LEU A 306 24.16 14.55 7.68
CA LEU A 306 23.75 14.54 6.27
C LEU A 306 23.25 13.14 5.85
N SER A 307 21.97 13.03 5.49
CA SER A 307 21.39 11.86 4.80
C SER A 307 20.82 12.26 3.43
N LEU A 308 20.70 11.28 2.52
CA LEU A 308 20.09 11.42 1.20
C LEU A 308 18.66 12.00 1.27
N HIS A 309 17.94 11.75 2.35
CA HIS A 309 16.59 12.26 2.55
C HIS A 309 16.56 13.78 2.79
N ARG A 310 17.55 14.34 3.51
CA ARG A 310 17.67 15.81 3.60
C ARG A 310 17.83 16.44 2.22
N LYS A 311 18.49 15.75 1.27
CA LYS A 311 18.55 16.19 -0.13
C LYS A 311 17.21 16.09 -0.84
N ILE A 312 16.38 15.10 -0.50
CA ILE A 312 15.06 14.91 -1.11
C ILE A 312 14.03 15.85 -0.51
N SER A 313 13.97 16.00 0.82
CA SER A 313 13.18 17.04 1.48
C SER A 313 13.65 18.42 1.05
N SER A 314 14.96 18.70 1.02
CA SER A 314 15.44 20.01 0.56
C SER A 314 15.20 20.24 -0.92
N LYS A 315 15.31 19.22 -1.77
CA LYS A 315 14.95 19.31 -3.19
C LYS A 315 13.45 19.51 -3.36
N TYR A 316 12.61 18.76 -2.66
CA TYR A 316 11.15 18.91 -2.65
C TYR A 316 10.75 20.33 -2.21
N LYS A 317 11.29 20.79 -1.07
CA LYS A 317 11.11 22.14 -0.55
C LYS A 317 11.58 23.19 -1.54
N LYS A 318 12.77 23.03 -2.10
CA LYS A 318 13.32 23.93 -3.11
C LYS A 318 12.44 23.96 -4.37
N ASP A 319 12.04 22.80 -4.88
CA ASP A 319 11.21 22.68 -6.08
C ASP A 319 9.86 23.37 -5.85
N LEU A 320 9.24 23.25 -4.67
CA LEU A 320 8.01 23.99 -4.32
C LEU A 320 8.24 25.51 -4.21
N LEU A 321 9.33 25.94 -3.58
CA LEU A 321 9.69 27.36 -3.47
C LEU A 321 9.98 27.98 -4.84
N ASP A 322 10.69 27.26 -5.72
CA ASP A 322 10.98 27.66 -7.10
C ASP A 322 9.69 27.79 -7.94
N MET A 323 8.60 27.15 -7.49
CA MET A 323 7.25 27.27 -8.05
C MET A 323 6.40 28.38 -7.43
N GLY A 324 6.95 29.16 -6.50
CA GLY A 324 6.27 30.29 -5.86
C GLY A 324 5.37 29.92 -4.68
N ILE A 325 5.39 28.66 -4.23
CA ILE A 325 4.66 28.22 -3.05
C ILE A 325 5.41 28.72 -1.81
N GLN A 326 4.73 29.41 -0.90
CA GLN A 326 5.38 29.93 0.31
C GLN A 326 5.74 28.77 1.25
N GLU A 327 6.79 28.95 2.06
CA GLU A 327 7.29 27.90 2.96
C GLU A 327 6.22 27.34 3.92
N LYS A 328 5.28 28.20 4.37
CA LYS A 328 4.15 27.83 5.23
C LYS A 328 3.08 27.00 4.52
N ASP A 329 3.02 27.06 3.19
CA ASP A 329 2.01 26.38 2.36
C ASP A 329 2.53 25.04 1.80
N ILE A 330 3.78 24.68 2.14
CA ILE A 330 4.38 23.40 1.74
C ILE A 330 3.67 22.27 2.50
N PRO A 331 2.99 21.35 1.80
CA PRO A 331 2.20 20.33 2.47
C PRO A 331 3.11 19.25 3.07
N ALA A 332 2.69 18.70 4.20
CA ALA A 332 3.29 17.47 4.71
C ALA A 332 2.80 16.29 3.88
N LEU A 333 3.69 15.36 3.55
CA LEU A 333 3.31 14.12 2.86
C LEU A 333 3.34 12.99 3.89
N VAL A 334 2.18 12.39 4.15
CA VAL A 334 1.96 11.38 5.20
C VAL A 334 1.57 10.07 4.55
N ASN A 335 2.40 9.06 4.64
CA ASN A 335 2.11 7.75 4.08
C ASN A 335 1.90 6.71 5.16
N ILE A 336 0.79 6.01 5.03
CA ILE A 336 0.35 5.05 6.03
C ILE A 336 0.72 3.59 5.68
N SER A 337 1.12 3.29 4.44
CA SER A 337 1.38 1.90 3.99
C SER A 337 2.85 1.53 3.91
N ALA A 338 3.74 2.49 4.14
CA ALA A 338 5.18 2.24 4.23
C ALA A 338 5.61 1.42 5.45
N TRP A 339 4.65 0.87 6.19
CA TRP A 339 4.81 0.05 7.39
C TRP A 339 4.37 -1.40 7.20
N ILE A 340 3.79 -1.69 6.03
CA ILE A 340 3.04 -2.91 5.80
C ILE A 340 3.82 -3.91 4.95
N THR A 341 4.82 -3.60 4.13
CA THR A 341 5.59 -4.70 3.48
C THR A 341 6.86 -4.26 2.77
N ASP A 342 7.91 -5.06 2.97
CA ASP A 342 9.10 -5.08 2.11
C ASP A 342 9.06 -6.39 1.29
N PHE A 343 8.58 -6.34 0.04
CA PHE A 343 8.45 -7.55 -0.79
C PHE A 343 9.82 -8.12 -1.20
N PRO A 344 10.00 -9.46 -1.27
CA PRO A 344 11.29 -10.05 -1.59
C PRO A 344 11.62 -9.86 -3.07
N SER A 345 12.90 -9.64 -3.37
CA SER A 345 13.38 -9.40 -4.74
C SER A 345 13.53 -10.70 -5.56
N PHE A 346 13.50 -10.58 -6.90
CA PHE A 346 13.62 -11.66 -7.91
C PHE A 346 14.68 -12.76 -7.62
N ILE A 347 15.80 -12.40 -7.00
CA ILE A 347 16.92 -13.34 -6.78
C ILE A 347 16.62 -14.33 -5.65
N GLU A 348 15.78 -13.96 -4.67
CA GLU A 348 15.37 -14.83 -3.56
C GLU A 348 14.44 -15.96 -4.03
N LYS A 349 13.61 -15.71 -5.05
CA LYS A 349 12.70 -16.72 -5.64
C LYS A 349 13.46 -17.79 -6.44
N ILE A 350 14.56 -17.42 -7.10
CA ILE A 350 15.38 -18.36 -7.87
C ILE A 350 16.13 -19.33 -6.95
N PHE A 351 16.59 -18.87 -5.79
CA PHE A 351 17.33 -19.68 -4.82
C PHE A 351 16.44 -20.59 -3.98
N MET A 352 15.24 -20.16 -3.59
CA MET A 352 14.37 -20.98 -2.75
C MET A 352 13.62 -22.10 -3.49
N LYS A 353 13.46 -22.02 -4.83
CA LYS A 353 12.51 -22.89 -5.54
C LYS A 353 13.06 -24.02 -6.41
N SER A 354 14.38 -24.20 -6.59
CA SER A 354 14.80 -25.44 -7.27
C SER A 354 16.26 -25.88 -7.06
N LYS A 355 16.43 -27.19 -6.77
CA LYS A 355 17.66 -27.97 -7.04
C LYS A 355 18.11 -27.88 -8.51
N LYS A 356 17.23 -27.44 -9.43
CA LYS A 356 17.45 -27.35 -10.88
C LYS A 356 18.18 -26.07 -11.30
N THR A 357 18.13 -25.00 -10.50
CA THR A 357 18.84 -23.75 -10.79
C THR A 357 20.34 -23.89 -10.49
N TYR A 358 20.70 -24.77 -9.55
CA TYR A 358 22.09 -25.09 -9.21
C TYR A 358 22.88 -25.62 -10.42
N SER A 359 22.25 -26.35 -11.35
CA SER A 359 22.95 -26.86 -12.55
C SER A 359 23.19 -25.79 -13.63
N LEU A 360 22.41 -24.69 -13.62
CA LEU A 360 22.62 -23.53 -14.49
C LEU A 360 23.71 -22.61 -13.94
N LEU A 361 23.75 -22.42 -12.61
CA LEU A 361 24.81 -21.68 -11.91
C LEU A 361 26.14 -22.44 -11.88
N GLU A 362 26.14 -23.76 -12.06
CA GLU A 362 27.35 -24.58 -12.21
C GLU A 362 28.17 -24.25 -13.46
N LYS A 363 27.54 -23.68 -14.49
CA LYS A 363 28.22 -23.24 -15.72
C LYS A 363 28.89 -21.88 -15.61
N LEU A 364 28.66 -21.15 -14.52
CA LEU A 364 29.34 -19.87 -14.26
C LEU A 364 30.73 -20.14 -13.65
N SER A 365 31.67 -19.24 -13.91
CA SER A 365 33.00 -19.34 -13.30
C SER A 365 32.91 -19.33 -11.76
N ILE A 366 33.78 -20.11 -11.10
CA ILE A 366 33.82 -20.26 -9.64
C ILE A 366 33.93 -18.90 -8.93
N SER A 367 34.62 -17.91 -9.53
CA SER A 367 34.73 -16.56 -8.97
C SER A 367 33.41 -15.79 -9.00
N THR A 368 32.65 -15.91 -10.08
CA THR A 368 31.31 -15.28 -10.23
C THR A 368 30.31 -15.93 -9.28
N LYS A 369 30.36 -17.26 -9.15
CA LYS A 369 29.54 -18.03 -8.23
C LYS A 369 29.80 -17.63 -6.77
N ASN A 370 31.07 -17.54 -6.36
CA ASN A 370 31.44 -17.14 -5.01
C ASN A 370 31.14 -15.66 -4.73
N TYR A 371 31.29 -14.77 -5.71
CA TYR A 371 30.92 -13.36 -5.58
C TYR A 371 29.41 -13.18 -5.38
N ILE A 372 28.59 -13.86 -6.20
CA ILE A 372 27.12 -13.83 -6.07
C ILE A 372 26.72 -14.45 -4.73
N LEU A 373 27.21 -15.65 -4.40
CA LEU A 373 26.85 -16.34 -3.15
C LEU A 373 27.25 -15.55 -1.90
N LYS A 374 28.45 -14.95 -1.85
CA LYS A 374 28.89 -14.17 -0.68
C LYS A 374 28.16 -12.84 -0.54
N ARG A 375 27.69 -12.26 -1.67
CA ARG A 375 26.83 -11.06 -1.70
C ARG A 375 25.38 -11.40 -1.28
N GLU A 376 24.89 -12.58 -1.64
CA GLU A 376 23.54 -13.08 -1.32
C GLU A 376 23.45 -13.64 0.11
N GLU A 377 24.48 -14.31 0.63
CA GLU A 377 24.53 -14.78 2.03
C GLU A 377 24.56 -13.59 3.01
N LYS A 378 25.18 -12.48 2.60
CA LYS A 378 25.18 -11.22 3.34
C LYS A 378 23.84 -10.46 3.23
N ARG A 379 23.02 -10.73 2.21
CA ARG A 379 21.68 -10.11 2.00
C ARG A 379 20.54 -10.93 2.60
N SER A 380 20.56 -12.24 2.45
CA SER A 380 19.53 -13.18 2.93
C SER A 380 19.59 -13.48 4.42
N LYS A 381 20.76 -13.36 5.08
CA LYS A 381 20.84 -13.44 6.55
C LYS A 381 20.26 -12.19 7.25
N ASN A 382 20.00 -11.11 6.51
CA ASN A 382 19.63 -9.81 7.06
C ASN A 382 18.25 -9.27 6.61
N ARG A 383 17.50 -10.00 5.78
CA ARG A 383 16.16 -9.56 5.34
C ARG A 383 15.08 -10.54 5.75
N LEU A 384 14.08 -10.01 6.44
CA LEU A 384 12.96 -10.78 6.97
C LEU A 384 11.99 -11.18 5.87
N ASN A 385 11.27 -12.26 6.15
CA ASN A 385 10.09 -12.62 5.37
C ASN A 385 9.07 -11.47 5.51
N PRO A 386 8.59 -10.85 4.42
CA PRO A 386 7.52 -9.83 4.49
C PRO A 386 6.26 -10.33 5.21
N GLU A 387 6.07 -11.65 5.29
CA GLU A 387 5.01 -12.30 6.09
C GLU A 387 5.17 -12.11 7.61
N LEU A 388 6.32 -11.61 8.08
CA LEU A 388 6.64 -11.44 9.50
C LEU A 388 6.69 -9.97 9.95
N VAL A 389 6.57 -9.00 9.04
CA VAL A 389 6.69 -7.56 9.37
C VAL A 389 5.67 -6.69 8.63
N THR A 390 4.50 -7.23 8.34
CA THR A 390 3.35 -6.35 8.38
C THR A 390 3.21 -5.92 9.84
N VAL A 391 3.17 -4.63 10.15
CA VAL A 391 2.48 -4.16 11.35
C VAL A 391 1.16 -3.62 10.83
N ALA A 392 0.05 -3.98 11.46
CA ALA A 392 -1.22 -3.29 11.19
C ALA A 392 -1.07 -1.85 11.70
N THR A 393 -0.57 -0.98 10.83
CA THR A 393 -0.37 0.44 11.10
C THR A 393 -1.61 1.21 10.67
N PHE A 394 -1.97 2.20 11.46
CA PHE A 394 -3.02 3.15 11.14
C PHE A 394 -2.57 4.56 11.52
N LEU A 395 -3.18 5.55 10.88
CA LEU A 395 -3.04 6.96 11.26
C LEU A 395 -4.24 7.35 12.10
N TYR A 396 -3.99 7.99 13.24
CA TYR A 396 -5.03 8.63 14.05
C TYR A 396 -4.86 10.14 13.94
N ILE A 397 -5.96 10.84 13.66
CA ILE A 397 -6.01 12.30 13.53
C ILE A 397 -7.01 12.81 14.58
N ASP A 398 -6.59 13.80 15.35
CA ASP A 398 -7.44 14.56 16.27
C ASP A 398 -7.09 16.05 16.25
N GLU A 399 -7.62 16.82 17.20
CA GLU A 399 -7.48 18.28 17.26
C GLU A 399 -6.03 18.74 17.46
N ASP A 400 -5.17 17.87 18.00
CA ASP A 400 -3.74 18.15 18.21
C ASP A 400 -2.89 17.81 16.97
N GLY A 401 -3.50 17.22 15.93
CA GLY A 401 -2.84 16.79 14.70
C GLY A 401 -2.94 15.29 14.48
N PHE A 402 -1.88 14.66 13.95
CA PHE A 402 -1.90 13.23 13.60
C PHE A 402 -0.78 12.45 14.27
N GLU A 403 -1.00 11.18 14.55
CA GLU A 403 0.00 10.24 15.05
C GLU A 403 -0.10 8.89 14.35
N PHE A 404 1.06 8.24 14.15
CA PHE A 404 1.10 6.87 13.65
C PHE A 404 0.98 5.90 14.82
N PHE A 405 0.22 4.83 14.62
CA PHE A 405 0.03 3.79 15.61
C PHE A 405 0.16 2.41 14.95
N GLY A 406 0.73 1.46 15.69
CA GLY A 406 0.76 0.06 15.33
C GLY A 406 -0.17 -0.74 16.23
N TRP A 407 -0.74 -1.81 15.70
CA TRP A 407 -1.49 -2.80 16.45
C TRP A 407 -0.64 -4.06 16.68
N ASN A 408 -0.42 -4.44 17.94
CA ASN A 408 0.36 -5.63 18.27
C ASN A 408 -0.43 -6.91 17.99
N TRP A 409 -0.17 -7.51 16.84
CA TRP A 409 -0.78 -8.78 16.44
C TRP A 409 0.13 -10.01 16.62
N TYR A 410 1.32 -9.85 17.20
CA TYR A 410 2.26 -10.96 17.42
C TYR A 410 1.84 -11.88 18.57
N SER A 411 0.81 -11.49 19.31
CA SER A 411 0.31 -12.25 20.45
C SER A 411 -1.03 -12.89 20.11
N ASP A 412 -1.13 -14.20 20.32
CA ASP A 412 -2.39 -14.94 20.28
C ASP A 412 -3.29 -14.62 21.49
N ASP A 413 -2.74 -14.02 22.56
CA ASP A 413 -3.50 -13.53 23.71
C ASP A 413 -4.12 -12.16 23.36
N PRO A 414 -5.46 -12.06 23.23
CA PRO A 414 -6.15 -10.81 22.92
C PRO A 414 -5.84 -9.69 23.92
N ASN A 415 -5.55 -10.02 25.18
CA ASN A 415 -5.23 -9.01 26.21
C ASN A 415 -3.85 -8.36 26.02
N ARG A 416 -3.02 -8.96 25.16
CA ARG A 416 -1.70 -8.44 24.77
C ARG A 416 -1.72 -7.79 23.39
N GLN A 417 -2.84 -7.87 22.67
CA GLN A 417 -3.07 -7.11 21.44
C GLN A 417 -3.40 -5.67 21.84
N LYS A 418 -2.40 -4.81 21.78
CA LYS A 418 -2.49 -3.42 22.21
C LYS A 418 -2.00 -2.49 21.11
N VAL A 419 -2.58 -1.30 21.08
CA VAL A 419 -2.05 -0.19 20.30
C VAL A 419 -0.74 0.30 20.92
N PHE A 420 0.22 0.66 20.07
CA PHE A 420 1.43 1.37 20.47
C PHE A 420 1.71 2.51 19.49
N ASN A 421 2.27 3.62 19.99
CA ASN A 421 2.67 4.73 19.14
C ASN A 421 3.86 4.36 18.26
N ILE A 422 3.85 4.81 17.02
CA ILE A 422 4.98 4.78 16.12
C ILE A 422 5.50 6.23 16.00
N PRO A 423 6.59 6.60 16.69
CA PRO A 423 7.01 7.99 16.73
C PRO A 423 7.41 8.50 15.35
N LYS A 424 6.97 9.71 14.96
CA LYS A 424 7.36 10.39 13.71
C LYS A 424 8.89 10.40 13.50
N ASN A 425 9.64 10.62 14.58
CA ASN A 425 11.11 10.61 14.54
C ASN A 425 11.70 9.21 14.34
N ALA A 426 11.01 8.15 14.77
CA ALA A 426 11.41 6.78 14.44
C ALA A 426 11.25 6.54 12.93
N VAL A 427 10.14 6.99 12.33
CA VAL A 427 9.89 6.95 10.88
C VAL A 427 11.01 7.63 10.10
N GLN A 428 11.38 8.85 10.53
CA GLN A 428 12.40 9.64 9.87
C GLN A 428 13.78 9.01 10.03
N ARG A 429 14.21 8.72 11.27
CA ARG A 429 15.51 8.10 11.55
C ARG A 429 15.69 6.78 10.81
N ARG A 430 14.63 5.97 10.76
CA ARG A 430 14.59 4.71 10.01
C ARG A 430 15.06 4.90 8.58
N ARG A 431 14.44 5.83 7.88
CA ARG A 431 14.71 6.12 6.48
C ARG A 431 16.09 6.75 6.27
N GLU A 432 16.50 7.60 7.19
CA GLU A 432 17.72 8.40 7.06
C GLU A 432 18.99 7.65 7.43
N GLN A 433 18.91 6.80 8.46
CA GLN A 433 20.06 6.21 9.14
C GLN A 433 20.02 4.68 9.11
N GLY A 434 18.90 4.08 8.73
CA GLY A 434 18.71 2.64 8.71
C GLY A 434 18.11 2.12 10.01
N ALA A 435 18.81 1.24 10.71
CA ALA A 435 18.29 0.64 11.94
C ALA A 435 18.03 1.72 13.01
N VAL A 436 16.82 1.74 13.56
CA VAL A 436 16.43 2.72 14.59
C VAL A 436 16.78 2.23 15.98
N THR A 437 16.73 0.92 16.20
CA THR A 437 16.90 0.30 17.51
C THR A 437 18.33 -0.11 17.82
N ASP A 438 19.31 0.29 16.99
CA ASP A 438 20.75 0.08 17.25
C ASP A 438 21.22 0.75 18.55
N ASP A 439 20.59 1.87 18.90
CA ASP A 439 20.77 2.51 20.20
C ASP A 439 19.89 1.83 21.26
N LYS A 440 20.54 1.25 22.28
CA LYS A 440 19.86 0.60 23.40
C LYS A 440 18.92 1.54 24.16
N SER A 441 19.24 2.83 24.25
CA SER A 441 18.38 3.82 24.91
C SER A 441 17.08 4.02 24.14
N VAL A 442 17.17 4.20 22.82
CA VAL A 442 16.02 4.30 21.90
C VAL A 442 15.16 3.03 21.98
N ARG A 443 15.79 1.85 21.94
CA ARG A 443 15.08 0.56 22.05
C ARG A 443 14.31 0.44 23.37
N ASN A 444 14.92 0.82 24.48
CA ASN A 444 14.26 0.79 25.79
C ASN A 444 13.03 1.71 25.83
N VAL A 445 13.12 2.90 25.24
CA VAL A 445 11.99 3.83 25.16
C VAL A 445 10.87 3.27 24.28
N LEU A 446 11.19 2.71 23.11
CA LEU A 446 10.20 2.09 22.22
C LEU A 446 9.53 0.87 22.89
N ALA A 447 10.29 0.04 23.60
CA ALA A 447 9.74 -1.06 24.40
C ALA A 447 8.77 -0.55 25.48
N LYS A 448 9.10 0.57 26.14
CA LYS A 448 8.29 1.17 27.19
C LYS A 448 6.92 1.66 26.69
N ILE A 449 6.85 2.18 25.47
CA ILE A 449 5.58 2.57 24.83
C ILE A 449 4.82 1.40 24.20
N GLY A 450 5.26 0.16 24.43
CA GLY A 450 4.53 -1.04 24.05
C GLY A 450 4.91 -1.67 22.71
N TRP A 451 6.05 -1.29 22.12
CA TRP A 451 6.53 -1.96 20.90
C TRP A 451 6.77 -3.46 21.17
N PRO A 452 6.29 -4.36 20.31
CA PRO A 452 6.55 -5.78 20.43
C PRO A 452 8.05 -6.10 20.32
N GLU A 453 8.56 -7.04 21.11
CA GLU A 453 9.97 -7.44 21.08
C GLU A 453 10.41 -7.93 19.70
N GLN A 454 9.50 -8.62 19.00
CA GLN A 454 9.68 -9.05 17.61
C GLN A 454 9.94 -7.82 16.72
N LEU A 455 9.13 -6.77 16.83
CA LEU A 455 9.29 -5.55 16.06
C LEU A 455 10.61 -4.84 16.38
N LEU A 456 10.96 -4.72 17.66
CA LEU A 456 12.22 -4.11 18.10
C LEU A 456 13.44 -4.83 17.52
N THR A 457 13.41 -6.17 17.51
CA THR A 457 14.47 -7.03 16.96
C THR A 457 14.55 -6.90 15.43
N GLN A 458 13.42 -6.73 14.76
CA GLN A 458 13.38 -6.58 13.30
C GLN A 458 13.94 -5.21 12.88
N TRP A 459 13.59 -4.16 13.63
CA TRP A 459 14.03 -2.79 13.42
C TRP A 459 15.52 -2.55 13.70
N GLU A 460 16.19 -3.53 14.32
CA GLU A 460 17.64 -3.56 14.54
C GLU A 460 18.39 -4.12 13.32
N LYS A 461 17.78 -5.07 12.61
CA LYS A 461 18.51 -5.92 11.66
C LYS A 461 18.48 -5.44 10.22
N ASP A 462 17.39 -4.82 9.83
CA ASP A 462 17.17 -4.41 8.45
C ASP A 462 17.15 -2.89 8.38
N PRO A 463 17.78 -2.21 7.40
CA PRO A 463 17.55 -0.80 7.08
C PRO A 463 16.26 -0.52 6.26
N HIS A 464 15.55 -1.55 5.77
CA HIS A 464 14.42 -1.39 4.84
C HIS A 464 13.08 -2.03 5.24
N VAL A 465 13.03 -2.81 6.32
CA VAL A 465 11.78 -3.21 7.01
C VAL A 465 10.93 -2.02 7.41
#